data_AF-A0A2D1URA6-F1
#
_entry.id   AF-A0A2D1URA6-F1
#
_cell.length_a   1.000
_cell.length_b   1.000
_cell.length_c   1.000
_cell.angle_alpha   90.00
_cell.angle_beta   90.00
_cell.angle_gamma   90.00
#
_symmetry.space_group_name_H-M   'P 1'
#
loop_
_entity.id
_entity.type
_entity.pdbx_description
1 polymer ?
#
loop_
_entity_poly.entity_id
_entity_poly.type
_entity_poly.pdbx_seq_one_letter_code
_entity_poly.pdbx_strand_id
1 'polypeptide(L)'
;PLSSQEIQEAAECALQAWDTMRGGAGKLLKKYPVKACGYCSEVHVGPWGHRVKLCGAFKHQWRDGKHGWQEATLDELIPPNYVWHVCDLAGPPLSNDLKRFYGKAPAIVELCVQAGATIPERYKA
;
A
#
# COMPACT_ATOMS: atom_id res chain seq x y z
N PRO A 1 -29.66 -2.84 1.32
CA PRO A 1 -28.51 -1.96 0.98
C PRO A 1 -28.11 -1.15 2.21
N LEU A 2 -26.81 -0.93 2.43
CA LEU A 2 -26.37 -0.01 3.50
C LEU A 2 -26.84 1.41 3.17
N SER A 3 -27.20 2.16 4.19
CA SER A 3 -27.47 3.59 4.10
C SER A 3 -26.19 4.36 3.80
N SER A 4 -26.32 5.57 3.25
CA SER A 4 -25.17 6.46 3.00
C SER A 4 -24.38 6.76 4.28
N GLN A 5 -25.05 6.86 5.42
CA GLN A 5 -24.41 7.09 6.71
C GLN A 5 -23.56 5.88 7.14
N GLU A 6 -24.09 4.66 7.04
CA GLU A 6 -23.33 3.44 7.37
C GLU A 6 -22.11 3.27 6.46
N ILE A 7 -22.22 3.66 5.19
CA ILE A 7 -21.09 3.62 4.23
C ILE A 7 -20.01 4.64 4.65
N GLN A 8 -20.41 5.86 5.02
CA GLN A 8 -19.47 6.88 5.47
C GLN A 8 -18.77 6.47 6.77
N GLU A 9 -19.50 5.97 7.76
CA GLU A 9 -18.93 5.51 9.04
C GLU A 9 -17.93 4.35 8.81
N ALA A 10 -18.26 3.41 7.92
CA ALA A 10 -17.35 2.33 7.55
C ALA A 10 -16.09 2.86 6.85
N ALA A 11 -16.22 3.87 5.99
CA ALA A 11 -15.10 4.50 5.30
C ALA A 11 -14.17 5.26 6.25
N GLU A 12 -14.71 5.98 7.25
CA GLU A 12 -13.93 6.63 8.31
C GLU A 12 -13.16 5.61 9.15
N CYS A 13 -13.82 4.54 9.58
CA CYS A 13 -13.19 3.44 10.30
C CYS A 13 -12.05 2.80 9.48
N ALA A 14 -12.28 2.57 8.18
CA ALA A 14 -11.28 1.99 7.29
C ALA A 14 -10.04 2.89 7.13
N LEU A 15 -10.23 4.22 6.98
CA LEU A 15 -9.12 5.17 6.94
C LEU A 15 -8.32 5.18 8.25
N GLN A 16 -9.00 5.19 9.39
CA GLN A 16 -8.34 5.17 10.69
C GLN A 16 -7.53 3.88 10.90
N ALA A 17 -8.10 2.73 10.50
CA ALA A 17 -7.44 1.44 10.57
C ALA A 17 -6.22 1.40 9.65
N TRP A 18 -6.34 1.91 8.41
CA TRP A 18 -5.25 2.03 7.45
C TRP A 18 -4.08 2.85 8.00
N ASP A 19 -4.38 4.03 8.55
CA ASP A 19 -3.38 4.93 9.10
C ASP A 19 -2.68 4.35 10.33
N THR A 20 -3.45 3.69 11.20
CA THR A 20 -2.94 3.00 12.38
C THR A 20 -2.01 1.85 11.98
N MET A 21 -2.44 1.02 11.02
CA MET A 21 -1.67 -0.11 10.52
C MET A 21 -0.36 0.38 9.86
N ARG A 22 -0.42 1.36 8.94
CA ARG A 22 0.77 1.85 8.24
C ARG A 22 1.75 2.54 9.19
N GLY A 23 1.24 3.32 10.15
CA GLY A 23 2.06 3.95 11.20
C GLY A 23 2.70 2.93 12.15
N GLY A 24 1.94 1.90 12.56
CA GLY A 24 2.42 0.80 13.39
C GLY A 24 3.51 -0.02 12.70
N ALA A 25 3.28 -0.42 11.44
CA ALA A 25 4.27 -1.13 10.63
C ALA A 25 5.58 -0.32 10.50
N GLY A 26 5.48 1.00 10.30
CA GLY A 26 6.66 1.87 10.22
C GLY A 26 7.45 1.94 11.52
N LYS A 27 6.77 1.91 12.68
CA LYS A 27 7.43 1.83 13.99
C LYS A 27 8.13 0.47 14.19
N LEU A 28 7.50 -0.63 13.74
CA LEU A 28 8.09 -1.97 13.83
C LEU A 28 9.34 -2.10 12.96
N LEU A 29 9.32 -1.60 11.73
CA LEU A 29 10.49 -1.57 10.84
C LEU A 29 11.67 -0.78 11.44
N LYS A 30 11.40 0.28 12.21
CA LYS A 30 12.45 1.04 12.90
C LYS A 30 13.01 0.32 14.12
N LYS A 31 12.23 -0.58 14.74
CA LYS A 31 12.58 -1.26 15.98
C LYS A 31 13.28 -2.59 15.74
N TYR A 32 12.85 -3.34 14.72
CA TYR A 32 13.33 -4.67 14.42
C TYR A 32 14.00 -4.68 13.05
N PRO A 33 15.14 -5.40 12.89
CA PRO A 33 15.67 -5.64 11.56
C PRO A 33 14.69 -6.51 10.79
N VAL A 34 14.29 -6.05 9.62
CA VAL A 34 13.36 -6.77 8.74
C VAL A 34 13.97 -6.81 7.34
N LYS A 35 14.04 -7.99 6.75
CA LYS A 35 14.49 -8.19 5.38
C LYS A 35 13.29 -8.53 4.50
N ALA A 36 13.27 -7.98 3.29
CA ALA A 36 12.32 -8.37 2.27
C ALA A 36 13.07 -8.95 1.07
N CYS A 37 12.45 -9.89 0.36
CA CYS A 37 12.98 -10.37 -0.90
C CYS A 37 12.64 -9.36 -2.00
N GLY A 38 13.64 -8.90 -2.78
CA GLY A 38 13.39 -8.01 -3.92
C GLY A 38 12.69 -8.66 -5.12
N TYR A 39 12.31 -9.94 -5.04
CA TYR A 39 11.73 -10.70 -6.14
C TYR A 39 10.37 -11.35 -5.83
N CYS A 40 10.11 -11.70 -4.57
CA CYS A 40 8.83 -12.27 -4.12
C CYS A 40 8.34 -11.51 -2.89
N SER A 41 7.09 -11.73 -2.48
CA SER A 41 6.47 -11.07 -1.33
C SER A 41 6.93 -11.59 0.04
N GLU A 42 8.07 -12.27 0.10
CA GLU A 42 8.55 -12.86 1.35
C GLU A 42 9.30 -11.84 2.21
N VAL A 43 8.99 -11.89 3.51
CA VAL A 43 9.56 -11.02 4.54
C VAL A 43 10.12 -11.88 5.66
N HIS A 44 11.28 -11.50 6.16
CA HIS A 44 11.98 -12.14 7.27
C HIS A 44 12.24 -11.13 8.38
N VAL A 45 11.85 -11.45 9.61
CA VAL A 45 12.15 -10.62 10.79
C VAL A 45 13.43 -11.14 11.44
N GLY A 46 14.52 -10.39 11.29
CA GLY A 46 15.84 -10.76 11.75
C GLY A 46 16.95 -9.99 11.02
N PRO A 47 18.17 -9.97 11.57
CA PRO A 47 19.31 -9.26 10.97
C PRO A 47 19.73 -9.84 9.62
N TRP A 48 19.42 -11.11 9.36
CA TRP A 48 19.80 -11.82 8.14
C TRP A 48 18.64 -12.67 7.65
N GLY A 49 18.34 -12.60 6.36
CA GLY A 49 17.35 -13.49 5.76
C GLY A 49 17.83 -14.95 5.73
N HIS A 50 16.89 -15.88 5.61
CA HIS A 50 17.20 -17.31 5.61
C HIS A 50 17.88 -17.78 4.32
N ARG A 51 18.50 -18.97 4.38
CA ARG A 51 19.17 -19.63 3.23
C ARG A 51 18.33 -20.67 2.50
N VAL A 52 17.09 -20.92 2.96
CA VAL A 52 16.17 -21.86 2.29
C VAL A 52 15.93 -21.41 0.85
N LYS A 53 16.02 -22.35 -0.09
CA LYS A 53 15.93 -22.11 -1.54
C LYS A 53 14.50 -22.29 -2.05
N LEU A 54 13.59 -21.48 -1.55
CA LEU A 54 12.14 -21.59 -1.85
C LEU A 54 11.56 -20.36 -2.56
N CYS A 55 12.41 -19.46 -3.05
CA CYS A 55 11.97 -18.29 -3.78
C CYS A 55 11.27 -18.70 -5.09
N GLY A 56 9.95 -18.55 -5.14
CA GLY A 56 9.13 -18.89 -6.31
C GLY A 56 9.08 -17.82 -7.40
N ALA A 57 9.81 -16.72 -7.25
CA ALA A 57 9.75 -15.59 -8.19
C ALA A 57 10.19 -15.96 -9.62
N PHE A 58 9.80 -15.13 -10.59
CA PHE A 58 10.21 -15.33 -11.99
C PHE A 58 11.73 -15.47 -12.12
N LYS A 59 12.16 -16.43 -12.96
CA LYS A 59 13.56 -16.80 -13.17
C LYS A 59 14.32 -17.21 -11.90
N HIS A 60 13.66 -17.72 -10.87
CA HIS A 60 14.35 -18.19 -9.64
C HIS A 60 15.37 -19.30 -9.88
N GLN A 61 15.21 -20.12 -10.94
CA GLN A 61 16.17 -21.17 -11.29
C GLN A 61 17.57 -20.60 -11.58
N TRP A 62 17.66 -19.41 -12.19
CA TRP A 62 18.92 -18.69 -12.41
C TRP A 62 19.58 -18.21 -11.11
N ARG A 63 18.81 -18.15 -10.02
CA ARG A 63 19.27 -17.81 -8.66
C ARG A 63 19.30 -19.02 -7.73
N ASP A 64 19.15 -20.25 -8.26
CA ASP A 64 19.15 -21.47 -7.47
C ASP A 64 18.09 -21.43 -6.33
N GLY A 65 16.91 -20.85 -6.63
CA GLY A 65 15.80 -20.71 -5.68
C GLY A 65 16.07 -19.77 -4.51
N LYS A 66 17.17 -19.01 -4.51
CA LYS A 66 17.55 -18.11 -3.41
C LYS A 66 16.78 -16.79 -3.43
N HIS A 67 16.59 -16.25 -2.24
CA HIS A 67 16.01 -14.93 -2.02
C HIS A 67 17.07 -13.83 -2.23
N GLY A 68 16.64 -12.70 -2.76
CA GLY A 68 17.43 -11.47 -2.83
C GLY A 68 17.10 -10.59 -1.64
N TRP A 69 17.65 -10.90 -0.48
CA TRP A 69 17.36 -10.16 0.75
C TRP A 69 17.91 -8.73 0.69
N GLN A 70 17.04 -7.77 0.99
CA GLN A 70 17.34 -6.36 1.19
C GLN A 70 16.70 -5.87 2.48
N GLU A 71 17.09 -4.70 2.99
CA GLU A 71 16.34 -4.05 4.07
C GLU A 71 14.90 -3.79 3.62
N ALA A 72 13.94 -4.17 4.46
CA ALA A 72 12.54 -3.94 4.16
C ALA A 72 12.17 -2.48 4.39
N THR A 73 11.42 -1.92 3.46
CA THR A 73 10.72 -0.65 3.64
C THR A 73 9.23 -0.91 3.86
N LEU A 74 8.48 0.18 4.10
CA LEU A 74 7.02 0.07 4.19
C LEU A 74 6.39 -0.47 2.91
N ASP A 75 7.03 -0.26 1.76
CA ASP A 75 6.46 -0.61 0.47
C ASP A 75 6.57 -2.11 0.17
N GLU A 76 7.49 -2.85 0.80
CA GLU A 76 7.50 -4.32 0.72
C GLU A 76 6.46 -4.98 1.64
N LEU A 77 6.12 -4.33 2.75
CA LEU A 77 5.08 -4.81 3.68
C LEU A 77 3.67 -4.42 3.21
N ILE A 78 3.54 -3.22 2.68
CA ILE A 78 2.30 -2.59 2.26
C ILE A 78 2.54 -2.06 0.84
N PRO A 79 2.40 -2.93 -0.18
CA PRO A 79 2.69 -2.58 -1.57
C PRO A 79 1.97 -1.30 -2.02
N PRO A 80 2.66 -0.43 -2.77
CA PRO A 80 2.08 0.79 -3.27
C PRO A 80 0.97 0.46 -4.27
N ASN A 81 -0.28 0.66 -3.87
CA ASN A 81 -1.44 0.60 -4.75
C ASN A 81 -2.03 2.01 -4.88
N TYR A 82 -1.59 2.74 -5.90
CA TYR A 82 -1.99 4.12 -6.13
C TYR A 82 -2.92 4.23 -7.33
N VAL A 83 -3.96 5.04 -7.18
CA VAL A 83 -4.93 5.39 -8.21
C VAL A 83 -4.89 6.88 -8.49
N TRP A 84 -5.40 7.29 -9.65
CA TRP A 84 -5.59 8.70 -9.94
C TRP A 84 -6.75 9.26 -9.12
N HIS A 85 -6.54 10.42 -8.51
CA HIS A 85 -7.56 11.11 -7.74
C HIS A 85 -8.64 11.69 -8.67
N VAL A 86 -9.91 11.51 -8.31
CA VAL A 86 -11.04 12.10 -9.02
C VAL A 86 -11.61 13.24 -8.16
N CYS A 87 -11.39 14.49 -8.58
CA CYS A 87 -11.85 15.66 -7.82
C CYS A 87 -13.38 15.76 -7.71
N ASP A 88 -14.10 15.43 -8.79
CA ASP A 88 -15.55 15.51 -8.85
C ASP A 88 -16.12 14.23 -9.48
N LEU A 89 -16.87 13.46 -8.67
CA LEU A 89 -17.52 12.22 -9.10
C LEU A 89 -18.69 12.45 -10.05
N ALA A 90 -19.30 13.64 -10.03
CA ALA A 90 -20.35 14.04 -10.97
C ALA A 90 -19.77 14.71 -12.23
N GLY A 91 -18.46 14.98 -12.24
CA GLY A 91 -17.74 15.59 -13.33
C GLY A 91 -17.47 14.63 -14.49
N PRO A 92 -16.79 15.12 -15.55
CA PRO A 92 -16.37 14.26 -16.66
C PRO A 92 -15.35 13.21 -16.20
N PRO A 93 -15.33 12.02 -16.82
CA PRO A 93 -14.34 11.00 -16.49
C PRO A 93 -12.91 11.47 -16.81
N LEU A 94 -11.93 10.91 -16.10
CA LEU A 94 -10.52 11.21 -16.35
C LEU A 94 -10.12 10.86 -17.79
N SER A 95 -9.59 11.84 -18.52
CA SER A 95 -8.97 11.62 -19.83
C SER A 95 -7.55 11.06 -19.69
N ASN A 96 -7.24 10.01 -20.45
CA ASN A 96 -5.91 9.39 -20.50
C ASN A 96 -4.82 10.36 -21.01
N ASP A 97 -5.19 11.32 -21.87
CA ASP A 97 -4.26 12.33 -22.40
C ASP A 97 -3.73 13.25 -21.29
N LEU A 98 -4.51 13.43 -20.23
CA LEU A 98 -4.19 14.29 -19.10
C LEU A 98 -3.62 13.53 -17.89
N LYS A 99 -3.36 12.22 -18.00
CA LYS A 99 -2.93 11.36 -16.87
C LYS A 99 -1.66 11.84 -16.14
N ARG A 100 -0.85 12.66 -16.79
CA ARG A 100 0.38 13.26 -16.23
C ARG A 100 0.09 14.44 -15.30
N PHE A 101 -1.10 15.02 -15.35
CA PHE A 101 -1.50 16.19 -14.58
C PHE A 101 -2.38 15.85 -13.36
N TYR A 102 -2.89 14.62 -13.28
CA TYR A 102 -3.69 14.18 -12.16
C TYR A 102 -2.83 13.77 -10.96
N GLY A 103 -3.27 14.16 -9.77
CA GLY A 103 -2.75 13.65 -8.51
C GLY A 103 -3.00 12.15 -8.36
N LYS A 104 -2.21 11.50 -7.49
CA LYS A 104 -2.38 10.08 -7.15
C LYS A 104 -2.50 9.90 -5.65
N ALA A 105 -3.39 9.02 -5.23
CA ALA A 105 -3.59 8.66 -3.83
C ALA A 105 -3.58 7.12 -3.68
N PRO A 106 -3.29 6.58 -2.48
CA PRO A 106 -3.50 5.17 -2.22
C PRO A 106 -4.96 4.77 -2.49
N ALA A 107 -5.18 3.62 -3.11
CA ALA A 107 -6.51 3.16 -3.54
C ALA A 107 -7.53 3.14 -2.39
N ILE A 108 -7.12 2.69 -1.21
CA ILE A 108 -7.96 2.69 0.00
C ILE A 108 -8.34 4.10 0.45
N VAL A 109 -7.43 5.07 0.29
CA VAL A 109 -7.69 6.46 0.67
C VAL A 109 -8.70 7.08 -0.28
N GLU A 110 -8.49 6.93 -1.59
CA GLU A 110 -9.42 7.43 -2.61
C GLU A 110 -10.82 6.82 -2.42
N LEU A 111 -10.90 5.49 -2.25
CA LEU A 111 -12.17 4.79 -2.06
C LEU A 111 -12.95 5.31 -0.85
N CYS A 112 -12.28 5.48 0.30
CA CYS A 112 -12.94 5.95 1.52
C CYS A 112 -13.35 7.43 1.42
N VAL A 113 -12.54 8.28 0.79
CA VAL A 113 -12.88 9.70 0.56
C VAL A 113 -14.09 9.82 -0.36
N GLN A 114 -14.14 9.04 -1.44
CA GLN A 114 -15.30 8.98 -2.33
C GLN A 114 -16.57 8.49 -1.62
N ALA A 115 -16.42 7.65 -0.59
CA ALA A 115 -17.50 7.19 0.28
C ALA A 115 -17.92 8.21 1.37
N GLY A 116 -17.35 9.43 1.36
CA GLY A 116 -17.72 10.51 2.26
C GLY A 116 -16.82 10.66 3.49
N ALA A 117 -15.76 9.86 3.62
CA ALA A 117 -14.83 10.01 4.73
C ALA A 117 -14.00 11.29 4.61
N THR A 118 -13.68 11.91 5.74
CA THR A 118 -12.86 13.12 5.78
C THR A 118 -11.44 12.84 5.29
N ILE A 119 -10.95 13.66 4.36
CA ILE A 119 -9.59 13.54 3.81
C ILE A 119 -8.55 13.77 4.93
N PRO A 120 -7.65 12.81 5.21
CA PRO A 120 -6.59 13.00 6.20
C PRO A 120 -5.57 14.04 5.74
N GLU A 121 -5.05 14.87 6.66
CA GLU A 121 -4.11 15.97 6.37
C GLU A 121 -2.91 15.55 5.51
N ARG A 122 -2.36 14.35 5.75
CA ARG A 122 -1.21 13.82 5.01
C ARG A 122 -1.46 13.63 3.50
N TYR A 123 -2.73 13.66 3.08
CA TYR A 123 -3.18 13.45 1.70
C TYR A 123 -3.80 14.70 1.07
N LYS A 124 -3.79 15.85 1.75
CA LYS A 124 -4.34 17.12 1.23
C LYS A 124 -3.36 17.93 0.37
N ALA A 125 -2.16 17.41 0.14
CA ALA A 125 -1.08 18.08 -0.59
C ALA A 125 -1.12 17.81 -2.10
#